data_AF-A0A3S1BKS6-F1
#
_entry.id   AF-A0A3S1BKS6-F1
#
_cell.length_a   1.000
_cell.length_b   1.000
_cell.length_c   1.000
_cell.angle_alpha   90.00
_cell.angle_beta   90.00
_cell.angle_gamma   90.00
#
_symmetry.space_group_name_H-M   'P 1'
#
loop_
_entity.id
_entity.type
_entity.pdbx_description
1 polymer ?
#
loop_
_entity_poly.entity_id
_entity_poly.type
_entity_poly.pdbx_seq_one_letter_code
_entity_poly.pdbx_strand_id
1 'polypeptide(L)'
;MVHSVMTCQGRQHHHQTPLPALLPPPAIGHPSPGVFRRLRDPYRTTTKLPFLPYLLLLLSVTLLPGSSDAYVTRIEQCEPIEIPRCRAMPYNMTQMPNLVHHNTQQNARLVFQRFEELIDRRCSDVLLFLLCAIYVPICPVSLLQRDPIPPCRDVCERAKQGCEPVMNAYNVSWSDAFFDCSRLPWYERGVCVIPEAIVQKSDRAGDKHNQDHQENQQTQQQHQQQQQQQKKSTVTDGAVLVPTQRQEGPKSKFELSS
;
A
#
# COMPACT_ATOMS: atom_id res chain seq x y z
N MET A 1 -28.42 -31.42 -63.13
CA MET A 1 -27.22 -32.17 -63.58
C MET A 1 -26.09 -31.15 -63.54
N VAL A 2 -25.04 -31.23 -62.71
CA VAL A 2 -24.06 -32.32 -62.51
C VAL A 2 -23.48 -32.24 -61.08
N HIS A 3 -22.91 -33.37 -60.64
CA HIS A 3 -22.36 -33.82 -59.34
C HIS A 3 -21.28 -32.99 -58.60
N SER A 4 -21.19 -33.29 -57.29
CA SER A 4 -20.03 -33.51 -56.36
C SER A 4 -18.84 -32.53 -56.36
N VAL A 5 -18.12 -32.24 -55.27
CA VAL A 5 -17.52 -33.12 -54.25
C VAL A 5 -17.23 -32.29 -52.98
N MET A 6 -17.50 -32.85 -51.79
CA MET A 6 -17.05 -32.33 -50.49
C MET A 6 -15.58 -32.71 -50.24
N THR A 7 -14.72 -31.74 -49.93
CA THR A 7 -13.35 -31.96 -49.47
C THR A 7 -13.28 -31.93 -47.94
N CYS A 8 -12.85 -33.05 -47.35
CA CYS A 8 -12.44 -33.16 -45.96
C CYS A 8 -11.05 -32.52 -45.78
N GLN A 9 -10.90 -31.60 -44.82
CA GLN A 9 -9.59 -31.05 -44.45
C GLN A 9 -9.10 -31.72 -43.17
N GLY A 10 -7.97 -32.42 -43.31
CA GLY A 10 -7.38 -33.31 -42.32
C GLY A 10 -6.82 -32.60 -41.09
N ARG A 11 -7.00 -33.26 -39.95
CA ARG A 11 -6.42 -32.96 -38.64
C ARG A 11 -4.91 -33.24 -38.67
N GLN A 12 -4.08 -32.20 -38.49
CA GLN A 12 -2.63 -32.36 -38.34
C GLN A 12 -2.32 -32.96 -36.97
N HIS A 13 -1.69 -34.14 -36.96
CA HIS A 13 -1.10 -34.76 -35.78
C HIS A 13 0.32 -34.23 -35.61
N HIS A 14 0.58 -33.51 -34.52
CA HIS A 14 1.93 -33.21 -34.06
C HIS A 14 2.58 -34.50 -33.57
N HIS A 15 3.62 -34.96 -34.27
CA HIS A 15 4.51 -36.03 -33.83
C HIS A 15 5.32 -35.54 -32.62
N GLN A 16 5.03 -36.07 -31.43
CA GLN A 16 5.90 -35.98 -30.27
C GLN A 16 7.06 -36.96 -30.43
N THR A 17 8.27 -36.42 -30.50
CA THR A 17 9.53 -37.16 -30.39
C THR A 17 9.72 -37.63 -28.94
N PRO A 18 10.02 -38.91 -28.67
CA PRO A 18 10.30 -39.38 -27.33
C PRO A 18 11.68 -38.90 -26.83
N LEU A 19 11.72 -38.40 -25.59
CA LEU A 19 12.96 -38.07 -24.89
C LEU A 19 13.81 -39.34 -24.62
N PRO A 20 15.15 -39.25 -24.66
CA PRO A 20 16.02 -40.36 -24.29
C PRO A 20 15.95 -40.63 -22.78
N ALA A 21 15.84 -41.91 -22.43
CA ALA A 21 15.88 -42.40 -21.06
C ALA A 21 17.26 -42.16 -20.42
N LEU A 22 17.28 -41.48 -19.27
CA LEU A 22 18.47 -41.35 -18.44
C LEU A 22 18.88 -42.71 -17.88
N LEU A 23 20.16 -43.07 -18.08
CA LEU A 23 20.82 -44.21 -17.44
C LEU A 23 20.84 -44.03 -15.91
N PRO A 24 20.67 -45.10 -15.12
CA PRO A 24 20.85 -45.04 -13.68
C PRO A 24 22.34 -44.85 -13.31
N PRO A 25 22.65 -44.16 -12.20
CA PRO A 25 24.02 -43.98 -11.73
C PRO A 25 24.62 -45.31 -11.22
N PRO A 26 25.96 -45.47 -11.27
CA PRO A 26 26.64 -46.67 -10.77
C PRO A 26 26.55 -46.77 -9.24
N ALA A 27 26.38 -48.01 -8.75
CA ALA A 27 26.37 -48.33 -7.34
C ALA A 27 27.77 -48.12 -6.71
N ILE A 28 27.83 -47.29 -5.67
CA ILE A 28 29.03 -47.10 -4.84
C ILE A 28 29.13 -48.30 -3.91
N GLY A 29 30.18 -49.12 -4.09
CA GLY A 29 30.50 -50.24 -3.21
C GLY A 29 30.95 -49.76 -1.83
N HIS A 30 30.31 -50.27 -0.79
CA HIS A 30 30.78 -50.14 0.59
C HIS A 30 32.01 -51.04 0.82
N PRO A 31 33.10 -50.54 1.44
CA PRO A 31 34.16 -51.42 1.93
C PRO A 31 33.75 -52.09 3.25
N SER A 32 33.95 -53.41 3.32
CA SER A 32 33.77 -54.26 4.50
C SER A 32 34.66 -53.83 5.68
N PRO A 33 34.25 -54.10 6.94
CA PRO A 33 35.04 -53.77 8.12
C PRO A 33 36.24 -54.71 8.26
N GLY A 34 37.43 -54.19 8.01
CA GLY A 34 38.69 -54.85 8.32
C GLY A 34 38.93 -54.86 9.84
N VAL A 35 38.90 -56.06 10.43
CA VAL A 35 39.39 -56.31 11.79
C VAL A 35 40.91 -56.28 11.77
N PHE A 36 41.53 -55.25 12.35
CA PHE A 36 42.96 -55.28 12.67
C PHE A 36 43.24 -54.81 14.10
N ARG A 37 43.55 -55.83 14.91
CA ARG A 37 44.31 -55.92 16.16
C ARG A 37 44.80 -54.61 16.82
N ARG A 38 44.36 -54.41 18.07
CA ARG A 38 45.02 -53.52 19.03
C ARG A 38 46.42 -54.06 19.34
N LEU A 39 47.47 -53.32 18.96
CA LEU A 39 48.75 -53.40 19.64
C LEU A 39 48.66 -52.52 20.89
N ARG A 40 48.93 -53.14 22.04
CA ARG A 40 48.93 -52.51 23.36
C ARG A 40 50.33 -51.97 23.60
N ASP A 41 50.52 -50.66 23.44
CA ASP A 41 51.76 -49.98 23.81
C ASP A 41 51.94 -50.01 25.35
N PRO A 42 53.07 -50.52 25.86
CA PRO A 42 53.37 -50.56 27.28
C PRO A 42 54.26 -49.37 27.65
N TYR A 43 53.78 -48.14 27.50
CA TYR A 43 54.47 -47.00 28.11
C TYR A 43 53.48 -45.90 28.49
N ARG A 44 52.62 -46.25 29.45
CA ARG A 44 51.79 -45.29 30.17
C ARG A 44 52.41 -45.00 31.52
N THR A 45 53.16 -43.92 31.60
CA THR A 45 53.30 -43.09 32.80
C THR A 45 53.65 -41.69 32.29
N THR A 46 52.70 -40.76 32.33
CA THR A 46 52.74 -39.74 33.38
C THR A 46 51.39 -39.04 33.48
N THR A 47 50.99 -38.84 34.72
CA THR A 47 49.93 -37.99 35.22
C THR A 47 50.03 -36.58 34.61
N LYS A 48 48.90 -35.92 34.30
CA LYS A 48 48.42 -34.68 34.95
C LYS A 48 47.39 -33.92 34.08
N LEU A 49 46.20 -33.80 34.66
CA LEU A 49 45.06 -32.91 34.39
C LEU A 49 44.36 -33.00 33.00
N PRO A 50 43.21 -33.70 32.89
CA PRO A 50 42.39 -33.74 31.66
C PRO A 50 41.74 -32.39 31.33
N PHE A 51 41.89 -31.40 32.22
CA PHE A 51 41.34 -30.06 32.05
C PHE A 51 42.30 -29.10 31.36
N LEU A 52 43.61 -29.42 31.23
CA LEU A 52 44.57 -28.56 30.53
C LEU A 52 44.21 -28.30 29.05
N PRO A 53 43.83 -29.31 28.23
CA PRO A 53 43.42 -29.03 26.86
C PRO A 53 42.11 -28.22 26.80
N TYR A 54 41.21 -28.41 27.78
CA TYR A 54 39.95 -27.66 27.86
C TYR A 54 40.17 -26.22 28.33
N LEU A 55 41.10 -26.00 29.25
CA LEU A 55 41.50 -24.69 29.76
C LEU A 55 42.23 -23.88 28.67
N LEU A 56 43.09 -24.53 27.89
CA LEU A 56 43.74 -23.92 26.72
C LEU A 56 42.74 -23.59 25.61
N LEU A 57 41.71 -24.41 25.41
CA LEU A 57 40.64 -24.17 24.44
C LEU A 57 39.68 -23.05 24.89
N LEU A 58 39.39 -22.96 26.19
CA LEU A 58 38.66 -21.83 26.77
C LEU A 58 39.46 -20.52 26.70
N LEU A 59 40.77 -20.57 26.99
CA LEU A 59 41.66 -19.42 26.84
C LEU A 59 41.76 -18.94 25.39
N SER A 60 41.79 -19.85 24.40
CA SER A 60 41.78 -19.47 22.98
C SER A 60 40.45 -18.87 22.52
N VAL A 61 39.32 -19.27 23.11
CA VAL A 61 38.01 -18.65 22.84
C VAL A 61 37.93 -17.23 23.42
N THR A 62 38.61 -16.95 24.54
CA THR A 62 38.69 -15.60 25.12
C THR A 62 39.79 -14.70 24.51
N LEU A 63 40.80 -15.29 23.85
CA LEU A 63 41.88 -14.56 23.16
C LEU A 63 41.63 -14.32 21.68
N LEU A 64 40.54 -14.83 21.11
CA LEU A 64 39.98 -14.16 19.94
C LEU A 64 39.60 -12.76 20.43
N PRO A 65 40.14 -11.67 19.86
CA PRO A 65 39.43 -10.42 19.86
C PRO A 65 38.11 -10.74 19.15
N GLY A 66 37.11 -11.16 19.92
CA GLY A 66 35.73 -11.13 19.49
C GLY A 66 35.57 -9.73 18.95
N SER A 67 35.33 -9.64 17.66
CA SER A 67 34.99 -8.43 16.94
C SER A 67 33.64 -7.95 17.47
N SER A 68 33.62 -7.54 18.74
CA SER A 68 32.51 -6.80 19.34
C SER A 68 32.45 -5.37 18.79
N ASP A 69 33.44 -4.97 17.98
CA ASP A 69 33.49 -3.69 17.28
C ASP A 69 32.92 -3.75 15.85
N ALA A 70 31.97 -4.65 15.60
CA ALA A 70 31.16 -4.66 14.37
C ALA A 70 29.65 -4.70 14.61
N TYR A 71 29.18 -4.60 15.87
CA TYR A 71 27.75 -4.54 16.17
C TYR A 71 27.26 -3.15 16.61
N VAL A 72 28.17 -2.24 17.00
CA VAL A 72 27.82 -0.87 17.37
C VAL A 72 28.31 0.11 16.30
N THR A 73 27.59 0.18 15.18
CA THR A 73 27.29 1.40 14.37
C THR A 73 26.74 1.03 12.98
N ARG A 74 25.61 0.32 12.93
CA ARG A 74 24.58 0.71 11.95
C ARG A 74 23.55 1.58 12.64
N ILE A 75 24.02 2.66 13.26
CA ILE A 75 23.15 3.83 13.37
C ILE A 75 23.22 4.43 11.97
N GLU A 76 22.41 3.90 11.04
CA GLU A 76 22.19 4.47 9.72
C GLU A 76 21.55 5.84 9.97
N GLN A 77 22.40 6.84 10.18
CA GLN A 77 22.00 8.20 10.47
C GLN A 77 21.25 8.73 9.26
N CYS A 78 20.11 9.37 9.52
CA CYS A 78 19.40 10.06 8.47
C CYS A 78 20.34 11.04 7.77
N GLU A 79 20.24 11.14 6.45
CA GLU A 79 20.97 12.10 5.64
C GLU A 79 20.01 13.11 4.99
N PRO A 80 20.43 14.36 4.73
CA PRO A 80 19.61 15.35 4.05
C PRO A 80 19.21 14.90 2.65
N ILE A 81 18.00 15.27 2.19
CA ILE A 81 17.55 14.96 0.82
C ILE A 81 18.33 15.77 -0.22
N GLU A 82 19.01 15.07 -1.12
CA GLU A 82 19.82 15.65 -2.18
C GLU A 82 19.08 15.75 -3.52
N ILE A 83 18.05 14.91 -3.74
CA ILE A 83 17.26 14.90 -4.99
C ILE A 83 16.46 16.21 -5.11
N PRO A 84 16.75 17.10 -6.09
CA PRO A 84 16.17 18.44 -6.13
C PRO A 84 14.64 18.47 -6.16
N ARG A 85 14.03 17.58 -6.97
CA ARG A 85 12.57 17.47 -7.11
C ARG A 85 11.88 17.04 -5.80
N CYS A 86 12.59 16.39 -4.88
CA CYS A 86 12.06 15.92 -3.60
C CYS A 86 12.33 16.85 -2.41
N ARG A 87 13.04 17.98 -2.61
CA ARG A 87 13.31 18.93 -1.50
C ARG A 87 12.07 19.63 -0.95
N ALA A 88 11.00 19.70 -1.75
CA ALA A 88 9.71 20.25 -1.34
C ALA A 88 8.82 19.21 -0.63
N MET A 89 9.32 17.99 -0.41
CA MET A 89 8.62 17.04 0.44
C MET A 89 8.50 17.61 1.86
N PRO A 90 7.47 17.19 2.60
CA PRO A 90 7.20 17.72 3.93
C PRO A 90 8.15 17.14 5.01
N TYR A 91 9.12 16.32 4.61
CA TYR A 91 10.26 15.88 5.40
C TYR A 91 11.55 16.19 4.63
N ASN A 92 12.66 16.45 5.35
CA ASN A 92 13.93 16.89 4.78
C ASN A 92 15.09 15.90 4.98
N MET A 93 14.85 14.79 5.68
CA MET A 93 15.83 13.76 5.98
C MET A 93 15.36 12.40 5.46
N THR A 94 16.26 11.66 4.84
CA THR A 94 16.05 10.30 4.31
C THR A 94 16.98 9.32 5.00
N GLN A 95 16.68 8.03 4.88
CA GLN A 95 17.60 6.95 5.22
C GLN A 95 17.85 6.10 3.97
N MET A 96 19.08 5.58 3.85
CA MET A 96 19.45 4.59 2.85
C MET A 96 19.61 3.21 3.52
N PRO A 97 19.48 2.09 2.80
CA PRO A 97 19.03 1.99 1.41
C PRO A 97 17.55 2.36 1.24
N ASN A 98 17.18 2.81 0.05
CA ASN A 98 15.78 3.13 -0.28
C ASN A 98 14.97 1.89 -0.66
N LEU A 99 13.67 2.05 -0.98
CA LEU A 99 12.76 0.92 -1.28
C LEU A 99 13.10 0.12 -2.54
N VAL A 100 13.97 0.66 -3.39
CA VAL A 100 14.49 -0.01 -4.59
C VAL A 100 15.97 -0.38 -4.44
N HIS A 101 16.45 -0.44 -3.21
CA HIS A 101 17.77 -0.95 -2.82
C HIS A 101 18.97 -0.18 -3.39
N HIS A 102 18.79 1.11 -3.73
CA HIS A 102 19.94 1.98 -3.91
C HIS A 102 20.57 2.25 -2.54
N ASN A 103 21.88 2.07 -2.41
CA ASN A 103 22.61 2.31 -1.16
C ASN A 103 23.01 3.78 -0.97
N THR A 104 22.91 4.62 -2.01
CA THR A 104 23.29 6.04 -1.97
C THR A 104 22.26 6.89 -2.69
N GLN A 105 22.08 8.13 -2.23
CA GLN A 105 21.23 9.10 -2.92
C GLN A 105 21.74 9.44 -4.32
N GLN A 106 23.06 9.40 -4.57
CA GLN A 106 23.61 9.61 -5.91
C GLN A 106 23.08 8.57 -6.92
N ASN A 107 23.06 7.29 -6.54
CA ASN A 107 22.53 6.23 -7.40
C ASN A 107 21.01 6.37 -7.57
N ALA A 108 20.29 6.69 -6.49
CA ALA A 108 18.87 6.96 -6.53
C ALA A 108 18.54 8.13 -7.49
N ARG A 109 19.31 9.23 -7.43
CA ARG A 109 19.15 10.42 -8.27
C ARG A 109 19.32 10.13 -9.76
N LEU A 110 20.31 9.32 -10.14
CA LEU A 110 20.55 8.96 -11.54
C LEU A 110 19.37 8.22 -12.16
N VAL A 111 18.70 7.36 -11.39
CA VAL A 111 17.48 6.67 -11.84
C VAL A 111 16.29 7.63 -11.80
N PHE A 112 16.16 8.42 -10.72
CA PHE A 112 15.07 9.38 -10.53
C PHE A 112 14.95 10.36 -11.71
N GLN A 113 16.07 10.83 -12.26
CA GLN A 113 16.12 11.77 -13.38
C GLN A 113 15.35 11.28 -14.62
N ARG A 114 15.19 9.97 -14.81
CA ARG A 114 14.43 9.40 -15.93
C ARG A 114 12.93 9.67 -15.83
N PHE A 115 12.43 10.00 -14.65
CA PHE A 115 11.02 10.31 -14.43
C PHE A 115 10.72 11.81 -14.54
N GLU A 116 11.71 12.68 -14.70
CA GLU A 116 11.47 14.13 -14.73
C GLU A 116 10.51 14.53 -15.85
N GLU A 117 10.66 13.96 -17.05
CA GLU A 117 9.75 14.21 -18.16
C GLU A 117 8.32 13.72 -17.87
N LEU A 118 8.17 12.58 -17.19
CA LEU A 118 6.86 12.05 -16.82
C LEU A 118 6.20 12.91 -15.72
N ILE A 119 6.97 13.38 -14.75
CA ILE A 119 6.53 14.33 -13.72
C ILE A 119 6.04 15.63 -14.38
N ASP A 120 6.78 16.16 -15.36
CA ASP A 120 6.45 17.43 -16.02
C ASP A 120 5.20 17.33 -16.90
N ARG A 121 4.84 16.11 -17.37
CA ARG A 121 3.55 15.86 -18.04
C ARG A 121 2.34 15.91 -17.10
N ARG A 122 2.55 15.83 -15.78
CA ARG A 122 1.50 15.94 -14.75
C ARG A 122 0.31 15.01 -14.99
N CYS A 123 0.60 13.77 -15.41
CA CYS A 123 -0.41 12.73 -15.62
C CYS A 123 -1.10 12.29 -14.31
N SER A 124 -0.48 12.51 -13.16
CA SER A 124 -1.06 12.31 -11.83
C SER A 124 -0.48 13.33 -10.85
N ASP A 125 -1.33 13.82 -9.95
CA ASP A 125 -1.01 14.75 -8.87
C ASP A 125 -0.16 14.12 -7.75
N VAL A 126 -0.23 12.79 -7.58
CA VAL A 126 0.51 12.05 -6.55
C VAL A 126 1.78 11.38 -7.06
N LEU A 127 2.12 11.50 -8.35
CA LEU A 127 3.31 10.86 -8.92
C LEU A 127 4.61 11.31 -8.25
N LEU A 128 4.79 12.62 -8.03
CA LEU A 128 6.00 13.15 -7.39
C LEU A 128 6.14 12.62 -5.95
N PHE A 129 5.05 12.61 -5.20
CA PHE A 129 5.04 12.05 -3.84
C PHE A 129 5.41 10.57 -3.86
N LEU A 130 4.81 9.78 -4.74
CA LEU A 130 5.09 8.35 -4.87
C LEU A 130 6.58 8.10 -5.14
N LEU A 131 7.14 8.82 -6.11
CA LEU A 131 8.55 8.69 -6.47
C LEU A 131 9.46 9.10 -5.31
N CYS A 132 9.20 10.23 -4.65
CA CYS A 132 10.02 10.65 -3.51
C CYS A 132 9.91 9.67 -2.34
N ALA A 133 8.72 9.16 -2.02
CA ALA A 133 8.53 8.15 -0.98
C ALA A 133 9.26 6.82 -1.27
N ILE A 134 9.50 6.49 -2.55
CA ILE A 134 10.25 5.30 -2.95
C ILE A 134 11.77 5.54 -2.93
N TYR A 135 12.23 6.65 -3.52
CA TYR A 135 13.64 6.90 -3.78
C TYR A 135 14.37 7.59 -2.64
N VAL A 136 13.67 8.40 -1.85
CA VAL A 136 14.18 9.12 -0.67
C VAL A 136 13.14 9.03 0.45
N PRO A 137 12.90 7.83 1.00
CA PRO A 137 11.86 7.62 2.02
C PRO A 137 12.11 8.44 3.28
N ILE A 138 11.05 8.77 4.01
CA ILE A 138 11.17 9.47 5.29
C ILE A 138 12.06 8.68 6.25
N CYS A 139 13.01 9.37 6.88
CA CYS A 139 13.81 8.75 7.92
C CYS A 139 12.95 8.49 9.18
N PRO A 140 12.82 7.25 9.66
CA PRO A 140 12.03 6.96 10.85
C PRO A 140 12.69 7.54 12.11
N VAL A 141 11.88 8.15 12.98
CA VAL A 141 12.33 8.67 14.30
C VAL A 141 12.79 7.56 15.25
N SER A 142 12.30 6.33 15.06
CA SER A 142 12.72 5.17 15.84
C SER A 142 13.86 4.46 15.11
N LEU A 143 15.05 4.47 15.71
CA LEU A 143 16.24 3.75 15.23
C LEU A 143 16.06 2.22 15.22
N LEU A 144 14.95 1.70 15.77
CA LEU A 144 14.60 0.29 15.74
C LEU A 144 13.99 -0.15 14.40
N GLN A 145 13.42 0.79 13.64
CA GLN A 145 12.86 0.53 12.33
C GLN A 145 14.00 0.60 11.30
N ARG A 146 14.46 -0.57 10.83
CA ARG A 146 15.54 -0.65 9.82
C ARG A 146 15.04 -0.50 8.39
N ASP A 147 13.81 -0.92 8.12
CA ASP A 147 13.25 -0.87 6.78
C ASP A 147 12.49 0.44 6.55
N PRO A 148 12.69 1.11 5.41
CA PRO A 148 12.00 2.35 5.08
C PRO A 148 10.49 2.14 4.99
N ILE A 149 9.72 3.14 5.41
CA ILE A 149 8.25 3.10 5.36
C ILE A 149 7.80 3.29 3.89
N PRO A 150 7.05 2.33 3.30
CA PRO A 150 6.60 2.43 1.91
C PRO A 150 5.46 3.44 1.73
N PRO A 151 5.23 3.94 0.50
CA PRO A 151 3.96 4.57 0.15
C PRO A 151 2.81 3.56 0.19
N CYS A 152 1.60 4.02 0.49
CA CYS A 152 0.43 3.16 0.48
C CYS A 152 0.04 2.76 -0.95
N ARG A 153 -0.57 1.58 -1.09
CA ARG A 153 -1.01 1.02 -2.38
C ARG A 153 -1.87 1.99 -3.18
N ASP A 154 -2.83 2.65 -2.55
CA ASP A 154 -3.80 3.56 -3.16
C ASP A 154 -3.13 4.77 -3.82
N VAL A 155 -1.99 5.20 -3.28
CA VAL A 155 -1.17 6.27 -3.88
C VAL A 155 -0.51 5.76 -5.17
N CYS A 156 0.03 4.54 -5.14
CA CYS A 156 0.64 3.91 -6.30
C CYS A 156 -0.38 3.67 -7.42
N GLU A 157 -1.54 3.11 -7.09
CA GLU A 157 -2.59 2.82 -8.08
C GLU A 157 -3.12 4.10 -8.73
N ARG A 158 -3.31 5.19 -7.97
CA ARG A 158 -3.69 6.50 -8.54
C ARG A 158 -2.64 7.05 -9.50
N ALA A 159 -1.35 6.98 -9.12
CA ALA A 159 -0.27 7.41 -10.01
C ALA A 159 -0.23 6.55 -11.29
N LYS A 160 -0.36 5.24 -11.14
CA LYS A 160 -0.40 4.28 -12.24
C LYS A 160 -1.57 4.57 -13.18
N GLN A 161 -2.78 4.73 -12.66
CA GLN A 161 -3.98 5.01 -13.45
C GLN A 161 -3.82 6.25 -14.35
N GLY A 162 -3.19 7.32 -13.84
CA GLY A 162 -2.94 8.53 -14.62
C GLY A 162 -1.79 8.39 -15.62
N CYS A 163 -0.70 7.74 -15.22
CA CYS A 163 0.58 7.82 -15.94
C CYS A 163 0.90 6.60 -16.81
N GLU A 164 0.35 5.42 -16.53
CA GLU A 164 0.55 4.22 -17.34
C GLU A 164 0.12 4.40 -18.80
N PRO A 165 -1.03 5.06 -19.13
CA PRO A 165 -1.38 5.34 -20.53
C PRO A 165 -0.35 6.23 -21.25
N VAL A 166 0.24 7.18 -20.52
CA VAL A 166 1.27 8.09 -21.06
C VAL A 166 2.56 7.31 -21.36
N MET A 167 2.97 6.41 -20.48
CA MET A 167 4.15 5.57 -20.68
C MET A 167 3.97 4.58 -21.83
N ASN A 168 2.79 3.96 -21.92
CA ASN A 168 2.44 3.01 -22.97
C ASN A 168 2.49 3.67 -24.36
N ALA A 169 2.18 4.95 -24.49
CA ALA A 169 2.32 5.70 -25.74
C ALA A 169 3.77 5.79 -26.25
N TYR A 170 4.75 5.56 -25.38
CA TYR A 170 6.19 5.49 -25.69
C TYR A 170 6.73 4.04 -25.65
N ASN A 171 5.86 3.02 -25.64
CA ASN A 171 6.20 1.60 -25.52
C ASN A 171 7.01 1.27 -24.25
N VAL A 172 6.79 2.01 -23.16
CA VAL A 172 7.38 1.74 -21.84
C VAL A 172 6.28 1.20 -20.94
N SER A 173 6.44 -0.02 -20.41
CA SER A 173 5.47 -0.57 -19.47
C SER A 173 5.67 0.02 -18.06
N TRP A 174 4.58 0.11 -17.29
CA TRP A 174 4.66 0.51 -15.88
C TRP A 174 5.59 -0.41 -15.08
N SER A 175 5.49 -1.73 -15.26
CA SER A 175 6.28 -2.72 -14.51
C SER A 175 7.78 -2.68 -14.79
N ASP A 176 8.21 -2.29 -16.01
CA ASP A 176 9.63 -2.24 -16.36
C ASP A 176 10.33 -1.00 -15.81
N ALA A 177 9.57 0.07 -15.56
CA ALA A 177 10.09 1.34 -15.06
C ALA A 177 9.76 1.62 -13.59
N PHE A 178 8.77 0.93 -13.00
CA PHE A 178 8.24 1.22 -11.66
C PHE A 178 8.06 -0.02 -10.78
N PHE A 179 7.71 0.25 -9.53
CA PHE A 179 7.34 -0.73 -8.52
C PHE A 179 5.92 -1.27 -8.78
N ASP A 180 5.73 -2.59 -8.62
CA ASP A 180 4.41 -3.23 -8.65
C ASP A 180 3.60 -2.78 -7.42
N CYS A 181 2.50 -2.05 -7.66
CA CYS A 181 1.62 -1.54 -6.61
C CYS A 181 1.06 -2.66 -5.71
N SER A 182 0.92 -3.89 -6.24
CA SER A 182 0.43 -5.06 -5.50
C SER A 182 1.32 -5.44 -4.30
N ARG A 183 2.58 -5.01 -4.31
CA ARG A 183 3.56 -5.26 -3.23
C ARG A 183 3.48 -4.25 -2.09
N LEU A 184 2.74 -3.16 -2.26
CA LEU A 184 2.58 -2.12 -1.24
C LEU A 184 1.41 -2.46 -0.30
N PRO A 185 1.48 -2.10 0.99
CA PRO A 185 0.39 -2.32 1.93
C PRO A 185 -0.78 -1.36 1.66
N TRP A 186 -1.99 -1.82 2.03
CA TRP A 186 -3.15 -0.94 2.19
C TRP A 186 -3.02 -0.19 3.52
N TYR A 187 -3.51 1.06 3.57
CA TYR A 187 -3.45 1.89 4.78
C TYR A 187 -4.08 1.22 6.01
N GLU A 188 -5.19 0.50 5.82
CA GLU A 188 -5.89 -0.21 6.91
C GLU A 188 -5.17 -1.49 7.39
N ARG A 189 -4.18 -1.98 6.64
CA ARG A 189 -3.56 -3.31 6.86
C ARG A 189 -2.06 -3.26 7.14
N GLY A 190 -1.47 -2.07 7.26
CA GLY A 190 -0.03 -1.92 7.50
C GLY A 190 0.39 -0.46 7.65
N VAL A 191 1.66 -0.26 7.96
CA VAL A 191 2.25 1.08 8.09
C VAL A 191 2.74 1.55 6.71
N CYS A 192 2.18 2.65 6.22
CA CYS A 192 2.58 3.29 4.97
C CYS A 192 2.22 4.77 4.95
N VAL A 193 2.79 5.52 3.99
CA VAL A 193 2.60 6.98 3.88
C VAL A 193 1.66 7.38 2.73
N ILE A 194 0.87 8.42 2.98
CA ILE A 194 0.00 9.12 2.01
C ILE A 194 0.32 10.63 2.01
N PRO A 195 0.06 11.36 0.90
CA PRO A 195 0.32 12.80 0.82
C PRO A 195 -0.38 13.62 1.92
N GLU A 196 -1.60 13.24 2.30
CA GLU A 196 -2.49 14.01 3.18
C GLU A 196 -2.12 13.86 4.67
N ALA A 197 -1.20 12.95 5.01
CA ALA A 197 -0.72 12.74 6.37
C ALA A 197 0.23 13.84 6.86
N ILE A 198 0.62 14.79 6.00
CA ILE A 198 1.66 15.79 6.30
C ILE A 198 1.25 17.21 5.87
N VAL A 199 -0.02 17.57 6.11
CA VAL A 199 -0.50 18.94 5.93
C VAL A 199 -0.04 19.80 7.10
N GLN A 200 0.84 20.76 6.84
CA GLN A 200 1.01 21.91 7.73
C GLN A 200 -0.36 22.54 7.98
N LYS A 201 -0.62 22.86 9.25
CA LYS A 201 -1.87 23.41 9.77
C LYS A 201 -2.20 24.77 9.12
N SER A 202 -2.71 24.78 7.88
CA SER A 202 -3.28 25.99 7.26
C SER A 202 -4.53 25.74 6.42
N ASP A 203 -4.73 24.57 5.79
CA ASP A 203 -5.80 24.44 4.78
C ASP A 203 -7.07 23.70 5.26
N ARG A 204 -7.11 23.19 6.50
CA ARG A 204 -8.35 22.63 7.10
C ARG A 204 -9.36 23.69 7.55
N ALA A 205 -9.06 24.97 7.42
CA ALA A 205 -10.00 26.05 7.74
C ALA A 205 -10.92 26.40 6.54
N GLY A 206 -10.57 26.00 5.32
CA GLY A 206 -11.32 26.36 4.11
C GLY A 206 -12.50 25.46 3.77
N ASP A 207 -12.48 24.19 4.18
CA ASP A 207 -13.46 23.20 3.69
C ASP A 207 -14.61 22.91 4.69
N LYS A 208 -14.42 23.23 5.97
CA LYS A 208 -15.49 23.09 6.98
C LYS A 208 -16.59 24.13 6.85
N HIS A 209 -16.28 25.31 6.29
CA HIS A 209 -17.28 26.37 6.16
C HIS A 209 -18.30 26.09 5.05
N ASN A 210 -17.92 25.32 4.02
CA ASN A 210 -18.80 25.04 2.89
C ASN A 210 -19.74 23.84 3.16
N GLN A 211 -19.28 22.87 3.96
CA GLN A 211 -20.14 21.77 4.45
C GLN A 211 -21.13 22.25 5.50
N ASP A 212 -20.70 23.05 6.48
CA ASP A 212 -21.61 23.61 7.49
C ASP A 212 -22.67 24.54 6.85
N HIS A 213 -22.33 25.28 5.80
CA HIS A 213 -23.31 26.12 5.11
C HIS A 213 -24.34 25.33 4.29
N GLN A 214 -23.94 24.24 3.63
CA GLN A 214 -24.87 23.40 2.87
C GLN A 214 -25.79 22.59 3.79
N GLU A 215 -25.26 22.06 4.90
CA GLU A 215 -26.05 21.30 5.87
C GLU A 215 -27.05 22.22 6.59
N ASN A 216 -26.65 23.42 7.04
CA ASN A 216 -27.58 24.37 7.66
C ASN A 216 -28.67 24.86 6.71
N GLN A 217 -28.37 25.03 5.42
CA GLN A 217 -29.37 25.41 4.41
C GLN A 217 -30.39 24.29 4.18
N GLN A 218 -29.95 23.03 4.14
CA GLN A 218 -30.87 21.88 4.05
C GLN A 218 -31.71 21.71 5.31
N THR A 219 -31.13 21.87 6.50
CA THR A 219 -31.87 21.78 7.77
C THR A 219 -32.90 22.90 7.90
N GLN A 220 -32.56 24.13 7.49
CA GLN A 220 -33.51 25.25 7.49
C GLN A 220 -34.66 25.06 6.48
N GLN A 221 -34.37 24.53 5.29
CA GLN A 221 -35.41 24.20 4.30
C GLN A 221 -36.33 23.08 4.78
N GLN A 222 -35.79 22.04 5.43
CA GLN A 222 -36.60 20.97 6.02
C GLN A 222 -37.48 21.49 7.17
N HIS A 223 -36.94 22.37 8.02
CA HIS A 223 -37.70 22.94 9.14
C HIS A 223 -38.83 23.85 8.65
N GLN A 224 -38.61 24.63 7.57
CA GLN A 224 -39.66 25.44 6.94
C GLN A 224 -40.76 24.58 6.30
N GLN A 225 -40.41 23.47 5.65
CA GLN A 225 -41.39 22.55 5.07
C GLN A 225 -42.24 21.85 6.17
N GLN A 226 -41.64 21.48 7.29
CA GLN A 226 -42.36 20.91 8.43
C GLN A 226 -43.33 21.91 9.08
N GLN A 227 -42.94 23.18 9.21
CA GLN A 227 -43.84 24.22 9.73
C GLN A 227 -45.02 24.51 8.80
N GLN A 228 -44.82 24.43 7.48
CA GLN A 228 -45.91 24.56 6.51
C GLN A 228 -46.87 23.36 6.55
N GLN A 229 -46.35 22.15 6.75
CA GLN A 229 -47.18 20.95 6.94
C GLN A 229 -47.98 21.02 8.24
N GLN A 230 -47.36 21.45 9.35
CA GLN A 230 -48.06 21.64 10.62
C GLN A 230 -49.16 22.70 10.52
N LYS A 231 -48.90 23.84 9.86
CA LYS A 231 -49.94 24.85 9.57
C LYS A 231 -51.08 24.31 8.71
N LYS A 232 -50.81 23.36 7.80
CA LYS A 232 -51.84 22.72 6.98
C LYS A 232 -52.68 21.72 7.79
N SER A 233 -52.07 21.04 8.77
CA SER A 233 -52.75 20.11 9.67
C SER A 233 -53.61 20.81 10.75
N THR A 234 -53.20 21.99 11.22
CA THR A 234 -53.99 22.75 12.23
C THR A 234 -55.22 23.44 11.65
N VAL A 235 -55.37 23.51 10.32
CA VAL A 235 -56.57 24.07 9.66
C VAL A 235 -57.66 23.01 9.47
N THR A 236 -57.37 21.71 9.63
CA THR A 236 -58.32 20.62 9.34
C THR A 236 -58.97 19.94 10.55
N ASP A 237 -58.63 20.30 11.79
CA ASP A 237 -59.25 19.69 12.99
C ASP A 237 -59.68 20.76 14.02
N GLY A 238 -60.52 21.69 13.57
CA GLY A 238 -61.25 22.66 14.38
C GLY A 238 -62.75 22.53 14.14
N ALA A 239 -63.37 21.61 14.87
CA ALA A 239 -64.79 21.41 15.16
C ALA A 239 -65.84 22.20 14.34
N VAL A 240 -66.67 21.40 13.67
CA VAL A 240 -68.12 21.57 13.50
C VAL A 240 -68.73 22.36 14.66
N LEU A 241 -69.05 23.64 14.44
CA LEU A 241 -70.09 24.33 15.19
C LEU A 241 -71.43 23.96 14.57
N VAL A 242 -72.15 23.10 15.29
CA VAL A 242 -73.57 22.85 15.11
C VAL A 242 -74.32 24.18 15.15
N PRO A 243 -75.08 24.57 14.11
CA PRO A 243 -75.86 25.81 14.16
C PRO A 243 -77.08 25.59 15.08
N THR A 244 -77.18 26.42 16.10
CA THR A 244 -78.31 26.44 17.03
C THR A 244 -79.43 27.32 16.45
N GLN A 245 -80.53 26.65 16.05
CA GLN A 245 -81.95 27.03 16.10
C GLN A 245 -82.40 28.39 15.52
N ARG A 246 -83.19 28.35 14.44
CA ARG A 246 -84.62 28.75 14.52
C ARG A 246 -85.41 28.38 13.26
N GLN A 247 -86.55 27.74 13.48
CA GLN A 247 -87.63 27.61 12.52
C GLN A 247 -88.18 29.00 12.19
N GLU A 248 -88.33 29.31 10.91
CA GLU A 248 -89.40 30.20 10.45
C GLU A 248 -90.18 29.47 9.35
N GLY A 249 -91.34 28.96 9.75
CA GLY A 249 -92.43 28.58 8.87
C GLY A 249 -93.63 29.52 9.11
N PRO A 250 -94.47 29.75 8.10
CA PRO A 250 -94.88 31.09 7.71
C PRO A 250 -96.26 31.46 8.25
N LYS A 251 -96.57 32.77 8.23
CA LYS A 251 -97.92 33.24 7.90
C LYS A 251 -97.89 34.68 7.38
N SER A 252 -98.15 34.76 6.08
CA SER A 252 -98.67 35.92 5.35
C SER A 252 -99.80 36.61 6.12
N LYS A 253 -99.79 37.97 6.14
CA LYS A 253 -100.99 38.75 5.82
C LYS A 253 -100.72 40.25 5.57
N PHE A 254 -101.15 40.71 4.37
CA PHE A 254 -101.79 42.00 4.01
C PHE A 254 -100.92 43.28 3.95
N GLU A 255 -100.88 43.96 2.78
CA GLU A 255 -101.67 45.18 2.40
C GLU A 255 -101.41 46.36 3.35
N LEU A 256 -101.26 47.63 2.96
CA LEU A 256 -101.56 48.41 1.75
C LEU A 256 -100.75 49.74 1.85
N SER A 257 -100.71 50.49 0.75
CA SER A 257 -100.43 51.93 0.59
C SER A 257 -100.19 52.81 1.84
N SER A 258 -99.21 53.71 1.78
CA SER A 258 -99.30 55.03 1.14
C SER A 258 -97.96 55.75 1.12
#